data_AF-A0AAJ4NPD0-F1
#
_entry.id   AF-A0AAJ4NPD0-F1
#
_cell.length_a   1.000
_cell.length_b   1.000
_cell.length_c   1.000
_cell.angle_alpha   90.00
_cell.angle_beta   90.00
_cell.angle_gamma   90.00
#
_symmetry.space_group_name_H-M   'P 1'
#
loop_
_entity.id
_entity.type
_entity.pdbx_description
1 polymer ?
#
loop_
_entity_poly.entity_id
_entity_poly.type
_entity_poly.pdbx_seq_one_letter_code
_entity_poly.pdbx_strand_id
1 'polypeptide(L)'
;MKKLLSITSIILSTLIITGCETFTGSENPSDENLSFPTLGPCTEKLIESNQSFICLKEQKGPDLIQTNIKFDADSYNLNDQAKQVLNKLYAYLKLTDTTTFTIRGYAGKVESKLLTDKHILTEYNIRLSKNRAESVEEYLVRRGLDKDNGIIIKALGYQDPIAPNDTSSNRAINQRAEITLKSRLVEQIDNIEQNLKHVKPADYTKFFSNVYLLNGNEVDDVSRIYDSREKRPVLSTDFKIFADKEYSQHVDNKNFIIISEPKPIASFNDDTKYYRLGTAKYDHTYKGITALTITNLTREASVGDYVIPNAIADQKLPSETFKMKSKITANVLEDVMNTNTFSSSYNSILLNKGATDGLKLGAEVILYEPESRTDGFPIPPKYIGYGFVYRESNNYSIAIIVNSLQEITSSSMATTRL
;
A
#
# COMPACT_ATOMS: atom_id res chain seq x y z
N MET A 1 -44.71 72.54 19.00
CA MET A 1 -45.62 72.65 20.17
C MET A 1 -45.90 71.24 20.69
N LYS A 2 -45.66 71.01 22.00
CA LYS A 2 -46.13 69.91 22.90
C LYS A 2 -45.64 68.47 22.56
N LYS A 3 -44.81 67.82 23.40
CA LYS A 3 -45.11 67.08 24.67
C LYS A 3 -46.14 65.94 24.42
N LEU A 4 -46.05 64.69 24.89
CA LEU A 4 -45.33 64.03 25.99
C LEU A 4 -45.56 62.48 25.91
N LEU A 5 -44.59 61.69 26.37
CA LEU A 5 -44.63 60.44 27.20
C LEU A 5 -45.58 59.22 26.99
N SER A 6 -45.00 58.05 27.36
CA SER A 6 -45.58 56.87 28.10
C SER A 6 -45.98 55.65 27.25
N ILE A 7 -45.20 54.55 27.18
CA ILE A 7 -45.00 53.40 28.12
C ILE A 7 -46.02 52.25 27.94
N THR A 8 -45.47 51.03 28.02
CA THR A 8 -46.00 49.68 28.33
C THR A 8 -46.42 48.70 27.23
N SER A 9 -45.67 47.60 27.22
CA SER A 9 -45.85 46.28 26.60
C SER A 9 -47.18 45.61 26.94
N ILE A 10 -47.65 44.74 26.03
CA ILE A 10 -48.21 43.41 26.32
C ILE A 10 -47.99 42.54 25.08
N ILE A 11 -47.36 41.38 25.28
CA ILE A 11 -47.24 40.28 24.31
C ILE A 11 -48.50 39.42 24.45
N LEU A 12 -49.21 39.15 23.36
CA LEU A 12 -50.03 37.93 23.25
C LEU A 12 -50.20 37.49 21.79
N SER A 13 -50.07 36.19 21.61
CA SER A 13 -49.78 35.40 20.42
C SER A 13 -51.01 34.95 19.61
N THR A 14 -50.72 34.38 18.43
CA THR A 14 -51.50 33.43 17.57
C THR A 14 -52.49 34.06 16.56
N LEU A 15 -52.75 33.56 15.34
CA LEU A 15 -52.59 32.26 14.65
C LEU A 15 -52.45 32.42 13.10
N ILE A 16 -51.79 31.41 12.51
CA ILE A 16 -51.96 30.76 11.19
C ILE A 16 -51.79 31.58 9.88
N ILE A 17 -50.76 31.21 9.12
CA ILE A 17 -50.90 31.02 7.66
C ILE A 17 -50.33 29.64 7.29
N THR A 18 -51.17 28.91 6.57
CA THR A 18 -51.05 27.59 5.95
C THR A 18 -49.81 27.42 5.06
N GLY A 19 -49.15 26.28 5.21
CA GLY A 19 -48.04 25.83 4.38
C GLY A 19 -48.47 25.37 2.99
N CYS A 20 -47.66 25.73 2.01
CA CYS A 20 -47.56 25.05 0.73
C CYS A 20 -46.13 24.50 0.68
N GLU A 21 -45.95 23.23 1.01
CA GLU A 21 -44.65 22.56 0.88
C GLU A 21 -44.46 22.15 -0.58
N THR A 22 -43.50 22.79 -1.24
CA THR A 22 -42.87 22.27 -2.45
C THR A 22 -42.11 21.01 -2.08
N PHE A 23 -42.46 19.92 -2.75
CA PHE A 23 -41.85 18.61 -2.67
C PHE A 23 -40.36 18.69 -3.10
N THR A 24 -39.46 18.90 -2.15
CA THR A 24 -38.02 18.65 -2.34
C THR A 24 -37.75 17.22 -1.90
N GLY A 25 -37.16 16.44 -2.81
CA GLY A 25 -36.88 15.02 -2.65
C GLY A 25 -36.15 14.70 -1.35
N SER A 26 -36.62 13.64 -0.71
CA SER A 26 -35.93 12.93 0.37
C SER A 26 -34.48 12.64 -0.04
N GLU A 27 -33.53 13.33 0.59
CA GLU A 27 -32.11 12.96 0.57
C GLU A 27 -31.96 11.53 1.13
N ASN A 28 -31.39 10.61 0.33
CA ASN A 28 -30.98 9.29 0.80
C ASN A 28 -29.71 9.46 1.66
N PRO A 29 -29.68 8.99 2.92
CA PRO A 29 -28.53 9.17 3.81
C PRO A 29 -27.42 8.11 3.61
N SER A 30 -27.19 7.59 2.39
CA SER A 30 -26.47 6.31 2.22
C SER A 30 -24.99 6.35 1.82
N ASP A 31 -24.42 7.46 1.34
CA ASP A 31 -23.05 7.47 0.77
C ASP A 31 -22.06 8.47 1.40
N GLU A 32 -22.26 8.87 2.67
CA GLU A 32 -21.22 9.60 3.39
C GLU A 32 -19.99 8.70 3.66
N ASN A 33 -18.88 9.04 2.99
CA ASN A 33 -17.50 8.59 3.24
C ASN A 33 -17.29 7.05 3.36
N LEU A 34 -17.55 6.32 2.27
CA LEU A 34 -17.01 4.96 2.14
C LEU A 34 -15.48 5.04 1.94
N SER A 35 -14.73 4.60 2.97
CA SER A 35 -13.28 4.38 2.94
C SER A 35 -13.00 2.88 2.91
N PHE A 36 -11.94 2.45 2.20
CA PHE A 36 -11.57 1.05 2.14
C PHE A 36 -11.21 0.56 3.55
N PRO A 37 -11.86 -0.49 4.09
CA PRO A 37 -11.58 -0.93 5.44
C PRO A 37 -10.16 -1.49 5.52
N THR A 38 -9.31 -0.95 6.39
CA THR A 38 -8.03 -1.58 6.73
C THR A 38 -8.32 -2.92 7.40
N LEU A 39 -8.06 -4.03 6.70
CA LEU A 39 -8.27 -5.38 7.22
C LEU A 39 -6.96 -5.93 7.77
N GLY A 40 -6.99 -6.37 9.03
CA GLY A 40 -5.92 -7.17 9.62
C GLY A 40 -6.01 -8.65 9.22
N PRO A 41 -4.97 -9.45 9.52
CA PRO A 41 -4.96 -10.88 9.21
C PRO A 41 -5.97 -11.66 10.07
N CYS A 42 -6.50 -12.75 9.52
CA CYS A 42 -7.37 -13.69 10.25
C CYS A 42 -6.54 -14.54 11.24
N THR A 43 -6.45 -14.09 12.49
CA THR A 43 -5.80 -14.86 13.56
C THR A 43 -6.74 -15.92 14.16
N GLU A 44 -6.17 -17.01 14.68
CA GLU A 44 -6.94 -18.08 15.35
C GLU A 44 -7.80 -17.55 16.50
N LYS A 45 -7.22 -16.67 17.34
CA LYS A 45 -7.94 -15.97 18.42
C LYS A 45 -9.16 -15.17 17.93
N LEU A 46 -9.06 -14.57 16.74
CA LEU A 46 -10.18 -13.81 16.16
C LEU A 46 -11.29 -14.76 15.67
N ILE A 47 -10.90 -15.86 15.03
CA ILE A 47 -11.82 -16.88 14.49
C ILE A 47 -12.65 -17.54 15.60
N GLU A 48 -12.00 -17.87 16.72
CA GLU A 48 -12.64 -18.49 17.88
C GLU A 48 -13.39 -17.51 18.79
N SER A 49 -13.33 -16.21 18.48
CA SER A 49 -14.00 -15.21 19.30
C SER A 49 -15.53 -15.24 19.15
N ASN A 50 -16.22 -14.70 20.16
CA ASN A 50 -17.66 -14.42 20.12
C ASN A 50 -17.99 -13.07 19.45
N GLN A 51 -16.99 -12.39 18.88
CA GLN A 51 -17.19 -11.09 18.23
C GLN A 51 -17.29 -11.28 16.71
N SER A 52 -18.15 -10.49 16.07
CA SER A 52 -18.19 -10.43 14.60
C SER A 52 -16.86 -9.85 14.09
N PHE A 53 -16.39 -10.27 12.92
CA PHE A 53 -15.15 -9.77 12.36
C PHE A 53 -15.14 -9.81 10.84
N ILE A 54 -14.22 -9.03 10.27
CA ILE A 54 -13.82 -9.08 8.87
C ILE A 54 -12.29 -9.02 8.84
N CYS A 55 -11.65 -9.93 8.13
CA CYS A 55 -10.20 -10.06 8.10
C CYS A 55 -9.71 -10.60 6.75
N LEU A 56 -8.42 -10.42 6.50
CA LEU A 56 -7.73 -10.98 5.34
C LEU A 56 -7.14 -12.36 5.70
N LYS A 57 -7.51 -13.39 4.95
CA LYS A 57 -6.95 -14.73 5.06
C LYS A 57 -5.95 -14.95 3.94
N GLU A 58 -4.68 -14.94 4.32
CA GLU A 58 -3.54 -15.21 3.43
C GLU A 58 -3.54 -16.70 3.03
N GLN A 59 -3.32 -16.98 1.75
CA GLN A 59 -3.24 -18.34 1.24
C GLN A 59 -2.45 -18.42 -0.06
N LYS A 60 -2.18 -19.65 -0.54
CA LYS A 60 -1.60 -19.85 -1.87
C LYS A 60 -2.65 -19.51 -2.93
N GLY A 61 -2.53 -18.36 -3.57
CA GLY A 61 -3.47 -17.79 -4.53
C GLY A 61 -4.09 -16.48 -4.02
N PRO A 62 -5.24 -16.02 -4.56
CA PRO A 62 -5.82 -14.76 -4.15
C PRO A 62 -6.24 -14.84 -2.69
N ASP A 63 -5.80 -13.86 -1.91
CA ASP A 63 -6.21 -13.69 -0.51
C ASP A 63 -7.73 -13.68 -0.42
N LEU A 64 -8.25 -14.24 0.66
CA LEU A 64 -9.69 -14.27 0.91
C LEU A 64 -10.05 -13.21 1.94
N ILE A 65 -11.13 -12.50 1.69
CA ILE A 65 -11.77 -11.73 2.76
C ILE A 65 -12.75 -12.66 3.44
N GLN A 66 -12.49 -12.91 4.72
CA GLN A 66 -13.35 -13.71 5.57
C GLN A 66 -14.12 -12.78 6.50
N THR A 67 -15.44 -12.81 6.38
CA THR A 67 -16.34 -12.12 7.29
C THR A 67 -17.13 -13.14 8.07
N ASN A 68 -17.23 -12.92 9.38
CA ASN A 68 -17.99 -13.75 10.29
C ASN A 68 -18.88 -12.86 11.14
N ILE A 69 -20.19 -13.09 11.07
CA ILE A 69 -21.21 -12.37 11.81
C ILE A 69 -21.73 -13.27 12.92
N LYS A 70 -21.56 -12.81 14.17
CA LYS A 70 -21.99 -13.52 15.38
C LYS A 70 -23.37 -13.03 15.82
N PHE A 71 -24.14 -13.94 16.39
CA PHE A 71 -25.49 -13.68 16.89
C PHE A 71 -25.60 -14.09 18.35
N ASP A 72 -26.54 -13.46 19.06
CA ASP A 72 -26.95 -13.93 20.38
C ASP A 72 -27.60 -15.33 20.28
N ALA A 73 -27.65 -16.02 21.42
CA ALA A 73 -28.20 -17.36 21.50
C ALA A 73 -29.64 -17.43 20.97
N ASP A 74 -29.89 -18.39 20.08
CA ASP A 74 -31.18 -18.62 19.40
C ASP A 74 -31.74 -17.38 18.66
N SER A 75 -30.89 -16.40 18.38
CA SER A 75 -31.26 -15.16 17.69
C SER A 75 -30.69 -15.10 16.28
N TYR A 76 -31.37 -14.35 15.42
CA TYR A 76 -30.89 -13.90 14.11
C TYR A 76 -30.87 -12.37 14.00
N ASN A 77 -31.08 -11.67 15.12
CA ASN A 77 -31.00 -10.21 15.15
C ASN A 77 -29.55 -9.74 15.08
N LEU A 78 -29.27 -8.77 14.21
CA LEU A 78 -27.94 -8.17 14.09
C LEU A 78 -27.73 -7.14 15.20
N ASN A 79 -26.75 -7.38 16.07
CA ASN A 79 -26.29 -6.39 17.05
C ASN A 79 -25.43 -5.30 16.38
N ASP A 80 -25.11 -4.23 17.11
CA ASP A 80 -24.40 -3.09 16.51
C ASP A 80 -22.97 -3.43 16.06
N GLN A 81 -22.34 -4.38 16.74
CA GLN A 81 -21.02 -4.89 16.40
C GLN A 81 -21.03 -5.64 15.06
N ALA A 82 -22.07 -6.45 14.81
CA ALA A 82 -22.35 -7.09 13.53
C ALA A 82 -22.61 -6.06 12.43
N LYS A 83 -23.45 -5.04 12.70
CA LYS A 83 -23.74 -3.96 11.74
C LYS A 83 -22.48 -3.19 11.33
N GLN A 84 -21.57 -2.90 12.28
CA GLN A 84 -20.30 -2.24 11.98
C GLN A 84 -19.42 -3.08 11.03
N VAL A 85 -19.34 -4.39 11.27
CA VAL A 85 -18.61 -5.32 10.39
C VAL A 85 -19.28 -5.41 9.01
N LEU A 86 -20.61 -5.48 8.96
CA LEU A 86 -21.36 -5.50 7.71
C LEU A 86 -21.26 -4.18 6.94
N ASN A 87 -21.11 -3.04 7.61
CA ASN A 87 -20.84 -1.76 6.94
C ASN A 87 -19.46 -1.77 6.28
N LYS A 88 -18.43 -2.35 6.92
CA LYS A 88 -17.11 -2.53 6.31
C LYS A 88 -17.16 -3.49 5.13
N LEU A 89 -17.90 -4.59 5.25
CA LEU A 89 -18.12 -5.54 4.15
C LEU A 89 -18.87 -4.86 2.99
N TYR A 90 -19.94 -4.11 3.27
CA TYR A 90 -20.68 -3.34 2.27
C TYR A 90 -19.78 -2.34 1.54
N ALA A 91 -18.94 -1.61 2.28
CA ALA A 91 -17.94 -0.71 1.69
C ALA A 91 -17.01 -1.48 0.74
N TYR A 92 -16.46 -2.62 1.17
CA TYR A 92 -15.63 -3.45 0.31
C TYR A 92 -16.37 -3.95 -0.94
N LEU A 93 -17.59 -4.45 -0.80
CA LEU A 93 -18.41 -4.96 -1.90
C LEU A 93 -18.71 -3.88 -2.94
N LYS A 94 -19.04 -2.66 -2.49
CA LYS A 94 -19.26 -1.50 -3.35
C LYS A 94 -17.98 -0.99 -4.01
N LEU A 95 -16.86 -0.92 -3.28
CA LEU A 95 -15.58 -0.45 -3.83
C LEU A 95 -14.97 -1.42 -4.86
N THR A 96 -15.28 -2.72 -4.76
CA THR A 96 -14.72 -3.75 -5.65
C THR A 96 -15.67 -4.24 -6.74
N ASP A 97 -16.86 -3.64 -6.84
CA ASP A 97 -17.98 -4.09 -7.68
C ASP A 97 -18.27 -5.59 -7.54
N THR A 98 -18.04 -6.14 -6.34
CA THR A 98 -18.22 -7.56 -6.08
C THR A 98 -19.71 -7.84 -5.93
N THR A 99 -20.29 -8.43 -6.96
CA THR A 99 -21.72 -8.75 -7.04
C THR A 99 -22.04 -10.21 -6.75
N THR A 100 -21.06 -11.11 -6.71
CA THR A 100 -21.32 -12.55 -6.52
C THR A 100 -20.63 -13.08 -5.27
N PHE A 101 -21.43 -13.56 -4.32
CA PHE A 101 -20.91 -14.15 -3.09
C PHE A 101 -21.91 -15.07 -2.40
N THR A 102 -21.39 -15.94 -1.54
CA THR A 102 -22.22 -16.85 -0.75
C THR A 102 -22.22 -16.43 0.72
N ILE A 103 -23.41 -16.38 1.31
CA ILE A 103 -23.64 -16.24 2.74
C ILE A 103 -23.99 -17.63 3.29
N ARG A 104 -23.16 -18.17 4.17
CA ARG A 104 -23.38 -19.46 4.84
C ARG A 104 -23.85 -19.23 6.26
N GLY A 105 -25.05 -19.66 6.59
CA GLY A 105 -25.59 -19.61 7.94
C GLY A 105 -25.34 -20.90 8.71
N TYR A 106 -25.02 -20.77 10.00
CA TYR A 106 -24.82 -21.87 10.94
C TYR A 106 -25.59 -21.67 12.25
N ALA A 107 -25.85 -22.78 12.93
CA ALA A 107 -26.46 -22.85 14.24
C ALA A 107 -25.58 -23.64 15.21
N GLY A 108 -25.64 -23.30 16.50
CA GLY A 108 -25.15 -24.18 17.55
C GLY A 108 -26.11 -25.36 17.67
N LYS A 109 -25.60 -26.57 17.89
CA LYS A 109 -26.45 -27.76 18.00
C LYS A 109 -27.38 -27.63 19.20
N VAL A 110 -28.64 -27.31 18.95
CA VAL A 110 -29.67 -27.30 19.99
C VAL A 110 -30.10 -28.74 20.28
N GLU A 111 -29.97 -29.15 21.53
CA GLU A 111 -30.49 -30.41 22.06
C GLU A 111 -31.61 -30.11 23.05
N SER A 112 -32.75 -30.79 22.90
CA SER A 112 -33.88 -30.68 23.83
C SER A 112 -34.09 -32.02 24.53
N LYS A 113 -34.23 -31.98 25.86
CA LYS A 113 -34.63 -33.17 26.65
C LYS A 113 -36.09 -33.54 26.43
N LEU A 114 -36.91 -32.60 25.94
CA LEU A 114 -38.35 -32.76 25.73
C LEU A 114 -38.71 -33.10 24.27
N LEU A 115 -37.87 -32.71 23.30
CA LEU A 115 -38.00 -33.11 21.90
C LEU A 115 -36.89 -34.10 21.54
N THR A 116 -37.23 -35.39 21.51
CA THR A 116 -36.30 -36.48 21.17
C THR A 116 -36.23 -36.78 19.66
N ASP A 117 -37.15 -36.23 18.87
CA ASP A 117 -37.13 -36.38 17.42
C ASP A 117 -36.01 -35.54 16.80
N LYS A 118 -34.99 -36.25 16.30
CA LYS A 118 -33.82 -35.65 15.66
C LYS A 118 -34.17 -34.92 14.37
N HIS A 119 -35.22 -35.32 13.65
CA HIS A 119 -35.65 -34.63 12.43
C HIS A 119 -36.16 -33.24 12.75
N ILE A 120 -37.00 -33.11 13.79
CA ILE A 120 -37.55 -31.81 14.23
C ILE A 120 -36.42 -30.88 14.71
N LEU A 121 -35.47 -31.38 15.49
CA LEU A 121 -34.32 -30.59 15.94
C LEU A 121 -33.39 -30.19 14.79
N THR A 122 -33.24 -31.04 13.78
CA THR A 122 -32.43 -30.71 12.59
C THR A 122 -33.10 -29.61 11.77
N GLU A 123 -34.39 -29.75 11.48
CA GLU A 123 -35.18 -28.74 10.76
C GLU A 123 -35.18 -27.39 11.48
N TYR A 124 -35.25 -27.40 12.81
CA TYR A 124 -35.13 -26.18 13.62
C TYR A 124 -33.78 -25.48 13.39
N ASN A 125 -32.67 -26.22 13.49
CA ASN A 125 -31.33 -25.66 13.33
C ASN A 125 -31.08 -25.18 11.88
N ILE A 126 -31.59 -25.91 10.88
CA ILE A 126 -31.54 -25.48 9.47
C ILE A 126 -32.29 -24.17 9.28
N ARG A 127 -33.52 -24.07 9.79
CA ARG A 127 -34.32 -22.83 9.71
C ARG A 127 -33.63 -21.66 10.41
N LEU A 128 -33.10 -21.86 11.61
CA LEU A 128 -32.39 -20.81 12.34
C LEU A 128 -31.14 -20.35 11.59
N SER A 129 -30.38 -21.28 11.01
CA SER A 129 -29.19 -20.96 10.21
C SER A 129 -29.56 -20.18 8.93
N LYS A 130 -30.67 -20.54 8.29
CA LYS A 130 -31.21 -19.83 7.12
C LYS A 130 -31.56 -18.38 7.46
N ASN A 131 -32.35 -18.17 8.53
CA ASN A 131 -32.78 -16.84 8.96
C ASN A 131 -31.59 -15.91 9.25
N ARG A 132 -30.47 -16.44 9.78
CA ARG A 132 -29.24 -15.66 10.01
C ARG A 132 -28.59 -15.19 8.72
N ALA A 133 -28.48 -16.07 7.73
CA ALA A 133 -27.95 -15.72 6.43
C ALA A 133 -28.84 -14.68 5.72
N GLU A 134 -30.16 -14.85 5.80
CA GLU A 134 -31.15 -13.90 5.28
C GLU A 134 -31.07 -12.55 6.00
N SER A 135 -30.86 -12.53 7.32
CA SER A 135 -30.71 -11.27 8.08
C SER A 135 -29.48 -10.47 7.63
N VAL A 136 -28.39 -11.15 7.28
CA VAL A 136 -27.19 -10.49 6.71
C VAL A 136 -27.47 -9.98 5.30
N GLU A 137 -28.10 -10.78 4.45
CA GLU A 137 -28.52 -10.36 3.10
C GLU A 137 -29.42 -9.13 3.16
N GLU A 138 -30.49 -9.18 3.94
CA GLU A 138 -31.44 -8.08 4.10
C GLU A 138 -30.75 -6.80 4.56
N TYR A 139 -29.79 -6.90 5.48
CA TYR A 139 -29.03 -5.74 5.94
C TYR A 139 -28.18 -5.14 4.80
N LEU A 140 -27.44 -5.95 4.05
CA LEU A 140 -26.63 -5.49 2.93
C LEU A 140 -27.50 -4.90 1.80
N VAL A 141 -28.65 -5.50 1.53
CA VAL A 141 -29.61 -4.99 0.52
C VAL A 141 -30.18 -3.64 0.95
N ARG A 142 -30.63 -3.50 2.21
CA ARG A 142 -31.11 -2.22 2.75
C ARG A 142 -30.04 -1.13 2.75
N ARG A 143 -28.76 -1.50 2.83
CA ARG A 143 -27.63 -0.57 2.71
C ARG A 143 -27.41 -0.07 1.28
N GLY A 144 -28.02 -0.71 0.27
CA GLY A 144 -27.94 -0.31 -1.14
C GLY A 144 -27.29 -1.36 -2.04
N LEU A 145 -27.08 -2.59 -1.56
CA LEU A 145 -26.65 -3.70 -2.41
C LEU A 145 -27.86 -4.22 -3.21
N ASP A 146 -27.70 -4.43 -4.50
CA ASP A 146 -28.80 -4.91 -5.34
C ASP A 146 -29.09 -6.38 -5.04
N LYS A 147 -30.35 -6.70 -4.73
CA LYS A 147 -30.80 -8.04 -4.34
C LYS A 147 -30.69 -9.03 -5.50
N ASP A 148 -30.87 -8.57 -6.73
CA ASP A 148 -30.87 -9.44 -7.92
C ASP A 148 -29.45 -9.79 -8.40
N ASN A 149 -28.42 -9.19 -7.77
CA ASN A 149 -27.02 -9.42 -8.06
C ASN A 149 -26.44 -10.53 -7.17
N GLY A 150 -26.54 -11.79 -7.61
CA GLY A 150 -25.54 -12.83 -7.34
C GLY A 150 -25.32 -13.29 -5.88
N ILE A 151 -26.15 -12.90 -4.93
CA ILE A 151 -26.10 -13.37 -3.53
C ILE A 151 -26.67 -14.78 -3.45
N ILE A 152 -25.90 -15.71 -2.87
CA ILE A 152 -26.32 -17.10 -2.67
C ILE A 152 -26.41 -17.38 -1.17
N ILE A 153 -27.58 -17.82 -0.71
CA ILE A 153 -27.78 -18.24 0.69
C ILE A 153 -27.61 -19.75 0.82
N LYS A 154 -26.84 -20.18 1.82
CA LYS A 154 -26.73 -21.59 2.24
C LYS A 154 -27.03 -21.73 3.72
N ALA A 155 -27.98 -22.60 4.05
CA ALA A 155 -28.33 -22.96 5.42
C ALA A 155 -27.66 -24.30 5.77
N LEU A 156 -26.74 -24.30 6.73
CA LEU A 156 -25.94 -25.49 7.07
C LEU A 156 -26.32 -26.09 8.44
N GLY A 157 -27.24 -25.45 9.17
CA GLY A 157 -27.63 -25.92 10.49
C GLY A 157 -26.41 -26.00 11.41
N TYR A 158 -26.25 -27.09 12.13
CA TYR A 158 -25.13 -27.29 13.07
C TYR A 158 -23.92 -28.03 12.47
N GLN A 159 -23.86 -28.15 11.13
CA GLN A 159 -22.71 -28.75 10.44
C GLN A 159 -21.48 -27.83 10.54
N ASP A 160 -20.29 -28.41 10.37
CA ASP A 160 -18.99 -27.72 10.42
C ASP A 160 -18.81 -26.78 11.64
N PRO A 161 -18.85 -27.34 12.88
CA PRO A 161 -18.65 -26.56 14.09
C PRO A 161 -17.19 -26.06 14.19
N ILE A 162 -17.03 -24.80 14.59
CA ILE A 162 -15.71 -24.20 14.87
C ILE A 162 -15.32 -24.30 16.35
N ALA A 163 -16.29 -24.63 17.22
CA ALA A 163 -16.07 -24.98 18.62
C ALA A 163 -16.94 -26.19 19.00
N PRO A 164 -16.62 -26.96 20.05
CA PRO A 164 -17.46 -28.07 20.53
C PRO A 164 -18.90 -27.61 20.85
N ASN A 165 -19.92 -28.46 20.72
CA ASN A 165 -21.31 -28.09 21.08
C ASN A 165 -21.69 -28.46 22.53
N ASP A 166 -20.71 -28.66 23.40
CA ASP A 166 -20.84 -29.16 24.78
C ASP A 166 -21.42 -28.11 25.75
N THR A 167 -20.97 -26.87 25.65
CA THR A 167 -21.35 -25.76 26.53
C THR A 167 -22.20 -24.72 25.80
N SER A 168 -22.98 -23.94 26.55
CA SER A 168 -23.74 -22.81 25.97
C SER A 168 -22.83 -21.79 25.30
N SER A 169 -21.66 -21.53 25.90
CA SER A 169 -20.65 -20.62 25.34
C SER A 169 -20.11 -21.13 24.01
N ASN A 170 -19.72 -22.40 23.91
CA ASN A 170 -19.17 -22.94 22.67
C ASN A 170 -20.25 -23.08 21.57
N ARG A 171 -21.50 -23.38 21.96
CA ARG A 171 -22.63 -23.31 21.02
C ARG A 171 -22.87 -21.90 20.50
N ALA A 172 -22.63 -20.86 21.29
CA ALA A 172 -22.74 -19.47 20.82
C ALA A 172 -21.68 -19.13 19.76
N ILE A 173 -20.44 -19.60 19.91
CA ILE A 173 -19.37 -19.43 18.90
C ILE A 173 -19.81 -19.97 17.53
N ASN A 174 -20.51 -21.10 17.51
CA ASN A 174 -21.01 -21.76 16.31
C ASN A 174 -22.22 -21.05 15.66
N GLN A 175 -22.92 -20.18 16.38
CA GLN A 175 -24.09 -19.43 15.89
C GLN A 175 -23.64 -18.21 15.09
N ARG A 176 -23.51 -18.39 13.78
CA ARG A 176 -22.84 -17.41 12.93
C ARG A 176 -23.34 -17.41 11.48
N ALA A 177 -23.02 -16.34 10.76
CA ALA A 177 -23.08 -16.30 9.31
C ALA A 177 -21.70 -15.96 8.74
N GLU A 178 -21.24 -16.72 7.77
CA GLU A 178 -19.93 -16.57 7.15
C GLU A 178 -20.04 -16.13 5.70
N ILE A 179 -19.16 -15.22 5.31
CA ILE A 179 -18.99 -14.77 3.93
C ILE A 179 -17.51 -14.89 3.59
N THR A 180 -17.22 -15.48 2.44
CA THR A 180 -15.85 -15.61 1.92
C THR A 180 -15.82 -15.05 0.51
N LEU A 181 -14.98 -14.05 0.30
CA LEU A 181 -14.82 -13.37 -0.98
C LEU A 181 -13.37 -13.52 -1.44
N LYS A 182 -13.16 -13.60 -2.74
CA LYS A 182 -11.81 -13.40 -3.29
C LYS A 182 -11.47 -11.91 -3.24
N SER A 183 -10.27 -11.58 -2.80
CA SER A 183 -9.73 -10.24 -2.92
C SER A 183 -9.45 -9.95 -4.40
N ARG A 184 -10.29 -9.14 -5.06
CA ARG A 184 -10.15 -8.82 -6.50
C ARG A 184 -8.87 -8.04 -6.82
N LEU A 185 -8.21 -7.46 -5.82
CA LEU A 185 -6.91 -6.81 -5.94
C LEU A 185 -5.79 -7.76 -6.43
N VAL A 186 -5.96 -9.08 -6.25
CA VAL A 186 -4.87 -10.06 -6.39
C VAL A 186 -5.00 -10.97 -7.62
N GLU A 187 -6.21 -11.19 -8.17
CA GLU A 187 -6.39 -12.10 -9.33
C GLU A 187 -5.66 -11.62 -10.62
N GLN A 188 -5.46 -10.31 -10.81
CA GLN A 188 -4.66 -9.79 -11.93
C GLN A 188 -3.15 -9.97 -11.69
N ILE A 189 -2.71 -9.89 -10.44
CA ILE A 189 -1.30 -9.99 -10.05
C ILE A 189 -0.83 -11.45 -10.13
N ASP A 190 -1.62 -12.41 -9.63
CA ASP A 190 -1.24 -13.84 -9.59
C ASP A 190 -1.05 -14.47 -10.98
N ASN A 191 -1.89 -14.10 -11.96
CA ASN A 191 -1.76 -14.61 -13.33
C ASN A 191 -0.49 -14.05 -14.02
N ILE A 192 -0.17 -12.78 -13.75
CA ILE A 192 1.05 -12.14 -14.23
C ILE A 192 2.27 -12.77 -13.54
N GLU A 193 2.21 -12.99 -12.22
CA GLU A 193 3.27 -13.62 -11.45
C GLU A 193 3.64 -15.03 -11.94
N GLN A 194 2.68 -15.85 -12.35
CA GLN A 194 2.97 -17.21 -12.84
C GLN A 194 3.65 -17.21 -14.22
N ASN A 195 3.52 -16.13 -14.98
CA ASN A 195 4.07 -16.00 -16.34
C ASN A 195 5.33 -15.11 -16.41
N LEU A 196 5.64 -14.35 -15.35
CA LEU A 196 6.86 -13.55 -15.25
C LEU A 196 8.07 -14.45 -15.04
N LYS A 197 8.93 -14.53 -16.07
CA LYS A 197 10.22 -15.20 -15.97
C LYS A 197 11.12 -14.46 -14.99
N HIS A 198 11.84 -15.22 -14.17
CA HIS A 198 12.84 -14.68 -13.26
C HIS A 198 13.88 -13.85 -14.02
N VAL A 199 14.23 -12.70 -13.44
CA VAL A 199 15.06 -11.70 -14.09
C VAL A 199 16.48 -11.79 -13.57
N LYS A 200 17.43 -11.95 -14.50
CA LYS A 200 18.86 -11.91 -14.18
C LYS A 200 19.34 -10.46 -14.27
N PRO A 201 19.82 -9.84 -13.16
CA PRO A 201 20.27 -8.45 -13.19
C PRO A 201 21.35 -8.16 -14.26
N ALA A 202 22.19 -9.16 -14.57
CA ALA A 202 23.21 -9.09 -15.60
C ALA A 202 22.67 -8.66 -16.98
N ASP A 203 21.45 -9.08 -17.34
CA ASP A 203 20.83 -8.79 -18.64
C ASP A 203 20.42 -7.32 -18.80
N TYR A 204 20.37 -6.57 -17.68
CA TYR A 204 19.86 -5.19 -17.62
C TYR A 204 20.92 -4.16 -17.24
N THR A 205 22.17 -4.58 -17.07
CA THR A 205 23.29 -3.71 -16.65
C THR A 205 23.44 -2.43 -17.48
N LYS A 206 23.18 -2.51 -18.78
CA LYS A 206 23.23 -1.36 -19.71
C LYS A 206 22.11 -0.32 -19.52
N PHE A 207 21.06 -0.67 -18.79
CA PHE A 207 19.89 0.18 -18.55
C PHE A 207 19.88 0.79 -17.15
N PHE A 208 20.81 0.42 -16.27
CA PHE A 208 20.90 1.04 -14.96
C PHE A 208 21.24 2.52 -15.11
N SER A 209 20.45 3.36 -14.43
CA SER A 209 20.70 4.78 -14.43
C SER A 209 22.07 5.10 -13.85
N ASN A 210 22.58 6.29 -14.17
CA ASN A 210 23.81 6.80 -13.61
C ASN A 210 23.58 7.62 -12.32
N VAL A 211 22.42 7.47 -11.68
CA VAL A 211 22.02 8.16 -10.44
C VAL A 211 22.17 7.24 -9.25
N TYR A 212 22.83 7.73 -8.22
CA TYR A 212 23.13 6.98 -7.01
C TYR A 212 22.52 7.70 -5.81
N LEU A 213 22.39 6.97 -4.71
CA LEU A 213 21.85 7.46 -3.44
C LEU A 213 22.97 7.53 -2.40
N LEU A 214 22.95 8.54 -1.54
CA LEU A 214 23.75 8.62 -0.33
C LEU A 214 22.85 8.69 0.89
N ASN A 215 23.27 8.01 1.95
CA ASN A 215 22.74 8.19 3.29
C ASN A 215 23.26 9.51 3.86
N GLY A 216 22.52 10.17 4.76
CA GLY A 216 22.95 11.46 5.29
C GLY A 216 24.31 11.46 5.99
N ASN A 217 24.65 10.37 6.68
CA ASN A 217 25.97 10.19 7.31
C ASN A 217 27.12 10.04 6.28
N GLU A 218 26.83 9.72 5.03
CA GLU A 218 27.81 9.59 3.95
C GLU A 218 28.05 10.92 3.23
N VAL A 219 27.14 11.88 3.36
CA VAL A 219 27.27 13.22 2.77
C VAL A 219 28.47 13.97 3.34
N ASP A 220 28.81 13.72 4.61
CA ASP A 220 29.98 14.31 5.26
C ASP A 220 31.29 13.94 4.54
N ASP A 221 31.34 12.80 3.84
CA ASP A 221 32.50 12.34 3.06
C ASP A 221 32.59 12.90 1.64
N VAL A 222 31.62 13.70 1.25
CA VAL A 222 31.64 14.42 -0.02
C VAL A 222 32.47 15.69 0.12
N SER A 223 33.37 15.94 -0.83
CA SER A 223 34.16 17.18 -0.89
C SER A 223 34.05 17.85 -2.24
N ARG A 224 33.94 19.17 -2.24
CA ARG A 224 33.91 19.96 -3.46
C ARG A 224 35.30 19.99 -4.11
N ILE A 225 35.31 19.88 -5.44
CA ILE A 225 36.47 20.15 -6.29
C ILE A 225 36.58 21.67 -6.40
N TYR A 226 37.54 22.26 -5.71
CA TYR A 226 37.67 23.72 -5.69
C TYR A 226 38.58 24.26 -6.79
N ASP A 227 39.47 23.42 -7.35
CA ASP A 227 40.40 23.83 -8.38
C ASP A 227 40.97 22.63 -9.17
N SER A 228 41.59 22.93 -10.31
CA SER A 228 42.39 22.00 -11.11
C SER A 228 43.79 22.58 -11.38
N ARG A 229 44.79 21.72 -11.53
CA ARG A 229 46.16 22.16 -11.88
C ARG A 229 46.19 22.85 -13.23
N GLU A 230 45.34 22.39 -14.14
CA GLU A 230 45.20 22.87 -15.51
C GLU A 230 44.51 24.24 -15.58
N LYS A 231 43.94 24.73 -14.46
CA LYS A 231 43.25 26.03 -14.36
C LYS A 231 42.13 26.18 -15.39
N ARG A 232 41.42 25.08 -15.64
CA ARG A 232 40.26 25.03 -16.53
C ARG A 232 39.00 24.76 -15.73
N PRO A 233 37.87 25.42 -16.09
CA PRO A 233 36.59 25.15 -15.46
C PRO A 233 36.08 23.75 -15.80
N VAL A 234 36.17 23.34 -17.06
CA VAL A 234 35.78 21.99 -17.51
C VAL A 234 36.96 21.03 -17.36
N LEU A 235 36.69 19.86 -16.79
CA LEU A 235 37.67 18.83 -16.46
C LEU A 235 37.77 17.78 -17.57
N SER A 236 38.94 17.14 -17.65
CA SER A 236 39.23 16.06 -18.60
C SER A 236 39.97 14.93 -17.88
N THR A 237 40.07 13.76 -18.52
CA THR A 237 40.96 12.69 -18.07
C THR A 237 42.41 13.19 -17.90
N ASP A 238 43.13 12.59 -16.97
CA ASP A 238 44.50 12.91 -16.57
C ASP A 238 44.70 14.27 -15.88
N PHE A 239 43.64 15.09 -15.75
CA PHE A 239 43.73 16.35 -15.01
C PHE A 239 43.91 16.10 -13.52
N LYS A 240 44.66 16.99 -12.87
CA LYS A 240 44.82 16.96 -11.41
C LYS A 240 43.82 17.90 -10.77
N ILE A 241 42.96 17.35 -9.93
CA ILE A 241 41.93 18.09 -9.20
C ILE A 241 42.24 18.13 -7.72
N PHE A 242 41.73 19.15 -7.04
CA PHE A 242 41.94 19.37 -5.62
C PHE A 242 40.61 19.42 -4.89
N ALA A 243 40.51 18.61 -3.83
CA ALA A 243 39.35 18.51 -2.95
C ALA A 243 39.70 19.10 -1.58
N ASP A 244 38.83 19.94 -1.04
CA ASP A 244 39.00 20.63 0.25
C ASP A 244 38.60 19.73 1.44
N LYS A 245 39.11 18.51 1.45
CA LYS A 245 38.93 17.54 2.55
C LYS A 245 40.13 16.60 2.59
N GLU A 246 40.56 16.28 3.81
CA GLU A 246 41.57 15.28 4.06
C GLU A 246 40.94 13.89 4.16
N TYR A 247 41.35 13.00 3.25
CA TYR A 247 41.00 11.59 3.29
C TYR A 247 42.18 10.75 3.78
N SER A 248 41.94 9.90 4.79
CA SER A 248 42.97 8.98 5.30
C SER A 248 43.33 7.91 4.26
N GLN A 249 44.61 7.52 4.22
CA GLN A 249 45.19 6.59 3.23
C GLN A 249 44.80 5.11 3.43
N HIS A 250 43.92 4.79 4.37
CA HIS A 250 43.57 3.39 4.67
C HIS A 250 42.78 2.74 3.51
N VAL A 251 43.52 1.93 2.76
CA VAL A 251 43.20 0.84 1.81
C VAL A 251 42.09 1.04 0.76
N ASP A 252 40.93 1.62 1.09
CA ASP A 252 39.77 1.70 0.19
C ASP A 252 39.57 3.09 -0.46
N ASN A 253 40.32 4.11 0.00
CA ASN A 253 40.28 5.49 -0.52
C ASN A 253 41.26 5.72 -1.70
N LYS A 254 41.82 4.68 -2.32
CA LYS A 254 42.73 4.89 -3.47
C LYS A 254 41.98 5.35 -4.72
N ASN A 255 40.70 5.03 -4.81
CA ASN A 255 39.83 5.40 -5.90
C ASN A 255 38.71 6.31 -5.37
N PHE A 256 38.41 7.33 -6.14
CA PHE A 256 37.36 8.30 -5.89
C PHE A 256 36.37 8.27 -7.04
N ILE A 257 35.13 8.61 -6.74
CA ILE A 257 34.10 8.84 -7.72
C ILE A 257 33.89 10.35 -7.80
N ILE A 258 33.89 10.87 -9.03
CA ILE A 258 33.52 12.26 -9.32
C ILE A 258 32.01 12.29 -9.47
N ILE A 259 31.35 13.17 -8.75
CA ILE A 259 29.90 13.23 -8.64
C ILE A 259 29.40 14.66 -8.88
N SER A 260 28.17 14.79 -9.38
CA SER A 260 27.47 16.08 -9.37
C SER A 260 27.18 16.50 -7.94
N GLU A 261 26.78 17.77 -7.76
CA GLU A 261 26.21 18.24 -6.49
C GLU A 261 25.14 17.26 -5.95
N PRO A 262 25.32 16.74 -4.73
CA PRO A 262 24.29 15.92 -4.08
C PRO A 262 23.03 16.75 -3.84
N LYS A 263 21.89 16.26 -4.32
CA LYS A 263 20.60 16.92 -4.16
C LYS A 263 19.74 16.20 -3.13
N PRO A 264 19.15 16.90 -2.15
CA PRO A 264 18.19 16.30 -1.22
C PRO A 264 17.02 15.66 -1.97
N ILE A 265 16.60 14.48 -1.53
CA ILE A 265 15.43 13.79 -2.10
C ILE A 265 14.14 14.34 -1.48
N ALA A 266 14.15 14.61 -0.17
CA ALA A 266 13.05 15.23 0.55
C ALA A 266 13.56 16.15 1.66
N SER A 267 12.68 16.98 2.23
CA SER A 267 13.03 17.96 3.28
C SER A 267 13.07 17.39 4.69
N PHE A 268 12.56 16.17 4.91
CA PHE A 268 12.36 15.58 6.24
C PHE A 268 13.34 14.46 6.58
N ASN A 269 14.29 14.15 5.67
CA ASN A 269 15.42 13.27 5.93
C ASN A 269 16.65 13.80 5.20
N ASP A 270 17.77 13.12 5.41
CA ASP A 270 19.11 13.52 4.98
C ASP A 270 19.63 12.72 3.77
N ASP A 271 18.82 11.85 3.19
CA ASP A 271 19.22 11.09 2.00
C ASP A 271 19.28 12.02 0.77
N THR A 272 20.35 11.86 0.00
CA THR A 272 20.60 12.65 -1.22
C THR A 272 20.77 11.76 -2.44
N LYS A 273 20.56 12.34 -3.62
CA LYS A 273 20.83 11.70 -4.92
C LYS A 273 21.87 12.48 -5.69
N TYR A 274 22.70 11.78 -6.47
CA TYR A 274 23.74 12.40 -7.30
C TYR A 274 23.95 11.64 -8.60
N TYR A 275 24.49 12.32 -9.62
CA TYR A 275 24.96 11.68 -10.85
C TYR A 275 26.45 11.35 -10.72
N ARG A 276 26.84 10.14 -11.10
CA ARG A 276 28.27 9.79 -11.23
C ARG A 276 28.83 10.36 -12.54
N LEU A 277 29.84 11.21 -12.46
CA LEU A 277 30.44 11.89 -13.61
C LEU A 277 31.71 11.18 -14.08
N GLY A 278 32.39 10.48 -13.18
CA GLY A 278 33.62 9.77 -13.51
C GLY A 278 34.31 9.15 -12.32
N THR A 279 35.61 8.89 -12.48
CA THR A 279 36.47 8.33 -11.45
C THR A 279 37.80 9.09 -11.39
N ALA A 280 38.39 9.14 -10.22
CA ALA A 280 39.71 9.70 -9.98
C ALA A 280 40.51 8.76 -9.08
N LYS A 281 41.83 8.90 -9.11
CA LYS A 281 42.76 8.17 -8.26
C LYS A 281 43.41 9.12 -7.28
N TYR A 282 43.59 8.66 -6.05
CA TYR A 282 44.34 9.37 -5.04
C TYR A 282 45.80 9.58 -5.44
N ASP A 283 46.29 10.82 -5.28
CA ASP A 283 47.71 11.14 -5.39
C ASP A 283 48.34 11.31 -3.99
N HIS A 284 47.96 12.38 -3.29
CA HIS A 284 48.50 12.74 -1.97
C HIS A 284 47.58 13.75 -1.26
N THR A 285 47.74 13.88 0.05
CA THR A 285 47.10 14.92 0.86
C THR A 285 48.16 15.86 1.43
N TYR A 286 47.90 17.16 1.38
CA TYR A 286 48.77 18.17 1.96
C TYR A 286 47.94 19.30 2.58
N LYS A 287 48.13 19.56 3.89
CA LYS A 287 47.45 20.64 4.64
C LYS A 287 45.92 20.64 4.47
N GLY A 288 45.27 19.48 4.63
CA GLY A 288 43.82 19.37 4.53
C GLY A 288 43.27 19.24 3.10
N ILE A 289 44.12 19.38 2.07
CA ILE A 289 43.72 19.27 0.66
C ILE A 289 44.14 17.91 0.12
N THR A 290 43.22 17.18 -0.49
CA THR A 290 43.52 15.96 -1.22
C THR A 290 43.62 16.24 -2.72
N ALA A 291 44.77 15.88 -3.30
CA ALA A 291 44.99 15.91 -4.74
C ALA A 291 44.63 14.55 -5.36
N LEU A 292 43.88 14.60 -6.46
CA LEU A 292 43.43 13.42 -7.20
C LEU A 292 43.74 13.60 -8.69
N THR A 293 44.01 12.49 -9.39
CA THR A 293 44.14 12.47 -10.85
C THR A 293 42.90 11.82 -11.46
N ILE A 294 42.22 12.51 -12.39
CA ILE A 294 41.04 11.97 -13.06
C ILE A 294 41.45 10.79 -13.94
N THR A 295 40.81 9.64 -13.75
CA THR A 295 41.11 8.42 -14.51
C THR A 295 40.12 8.18 -15.64
N ASN A 296 38.86 8.56 -15.46
CA ASN A 296 37.82 8.41 -16.47
C ASN A 296 36.68 9.41 -16.23
N LEU A 297 36.02 9.85 -17.30
CA LEU A 297 34.80 10.67 -17.25
C LEU A 297 33.74 10.03 -18.14
N THR A 298 32.59 9.70 -17.56
CA THR A 298 31.42 9.21 -18.28
C THR A 298 30.45 10.34 -18.65
N ARG A 299 30.60 11.50 -18.00
CA ARG A 299 29.89 12.75 -18.30
C ARG A 299 30.85 13.93 -18.12
N GLU A 300 30.47 15.09 -18.65
CA GLU A 300 31.17 16.33 -18.38
C GLU A 300 31.23 16.60 -16.87
N ALA A 301 32.41 16.95 -16.38
CA ALA A 301 32.67 17.35 -15.01
C ALA A 301 33.39 18.70 -15.02
N SER A 302 33.17 19.50 -13.99
CA SER A 302 33.72 20.85 -13.86
C SER A 302 34.25 21.11 -12.45
N VAL A 303 35.12 22.11 -12.34
CA VAL A 303 35.43 22.71 -11.04
C VAL A 303 34.13 23.21 -10.41
N GLY A 304 33.90 22.84 -9.16
CA GLY A 304 32.65 23.05 -8.46
C GLY A 304 31.81 21.77 -8.27
N ASP A 305 32.05 20.72 -9.06
CA ASP A 305 31.54 19.37 -8.79
C ASP A 305 32.24 18.76 -7.56
N TYR A 306 31.93 17.51 -7.23
CA TYR A 306 32.34 16.91 -5.96
C TYR A 306 33.03 15.57 -6.17
N VAL A 307 33.73 15.12 -5.12
CA VAL A 307 34.33 13.80 -5.04
C VAL A 307 33.90 13.10 -3.77
N ILE A 308 33.81 11.78 -3.86
CA ILE A 308 33.54 10.90 -2.73
C ILE A 308 34.42 9.65 -2.84
N PRO A 309 34.90 9.07 -1.73
CA PRO A 309 35.60 7.79 -1.76
C PRO A 309 34.77 6.69 -2.43
N ASN A 310 35.41 5.88 -3.27
CA ASN A 310 34.72 4.78 -3.97
C ASN A 310 34.10 3.77 -3.01
N ALA A 311 34.71 3.53 -1.85
CA ALA A 311 34.21 2.60 -0.83
C ALA A 311 32.77 2.91 -0.38
N ILE A 312 32.39 4.19 -0.39
CA ILE A 312 31.08 4.67 0.05
C ILE A 312 30.08 4.60 -1.11
N ALA A 313 30.53 4.96 -2.31
CA ALA A 313 29.68 5.09 -3.49
C ALA A 313 29.53 3.79 -4.32
N ASP A 314 30.33 2.75 -4.06
CA ASP A 314 30.29 1.48 -4.78
C ASP A 314 29.21 0.54 -4.23
N GLN A 315 27.95 0.92 -4.48
CA GLN A 315 26.82 0.02 -4.25
C GLN A 315 26.89 -1.11 -5.28
N LYS A 316 27.29 -2.31 -4.84
CA LYS A 316 27.27 -3.50 -5.68
C LYS A 316 25.86 -3.75 -6.19
N LEU A 317 25.75 -3.96 -7.50
CA LEU A 317 24.51 -4.39 -8.12
C LEU A 317 24.11 -5.77 -7.59
N PRO A 318 22.80 -6.07 -7.51
CA PRO A 318 22.34 -7.40 -7.09
C PRO A 318 22.85 -8.48 -8.05
N SER A 319 23.35 -9.60 -7.53
CA SER A 319 23.74 -10.75 -8.35
C SER A 319 22.53 -11.55 -8.85
N GLU A 320 21.44 -11.53 -8.09
CA GLU A 320 20.19 -12.20 -8.37
C GLU A 320 19.01 -11.34 -7.89
N THR A 321 17.84 -11.58 -8.45
CA THR A 321 16.60 -11.02 -7.92
C THR A 321 15.96 -12.02 -6.96
N PHE A 322 15.03 -11.57 -6.11
CA PHE A 322 14.31 -12.48 -5.22
C PHE A 322 12.96 -11.92 -4.80
N LYS A 323 12.08 -12.84 -4.37
CA LYS A 323 10.81 -12.51 -3.74
C LYS A 323 11.00 -12.22 -2.25
N MET A 324 10.31 -11.21 -1.75
CA MET A 324 10.34 -10.85 -0.33
C MET A 324 9.38 -11.74 0.45
N LYS A 325 9.73 -12.09 1.69
CA LYS A 325 8.85 -12.88 2.58
C LYS A 325 7.68 -12.09 3.14
N SER A 326 7.74 -10.76 3.03
CA SER A 326 6.75 -9.83 3.56
C SER A 326 6.29 -8.88 2.46
N LYS A 327 5.02 -8.46 2.56
CA LYS A 327 4.45 -7.47 1.66
C LYS A 327 4.91 -6.09 2.10
N ILE A 328 5.62 -5.40 1.21
CA ILE A 328 6.07 -4.02 1.41
C ILE A 328 5.53 -3.20 0.26
N THR A 329 4.90 -2.08 0.59
CA THR A 329 4.40 -1.11 -0.39
C THR A 329 5.23 0.17 -0.32
N ALA A 330 5.56 0.70 -1.49
CA ALA A 330 6.33 1.92 -1.68
C ALA A 330 5.64 2.83 -2.70
N ASN A 331 5.81 4.14 -2.54
CA ASN A 331 5.36 5.16 -3.49
C ASN A 331 6.43 5.37 -4.55
N VAL A 332 6.02 5.53 -5.80
CA VAL A 332 6.89 6.02 -6.87
C VAL A 332 6.99 7.53 -6.74
N LEU A 333 8.20 8.04 -6.59
CA LEU A 333 8.45 9.46 -6.38
C LEU A 333 8.72 10.19 -7.69
N GLU A 334 9.57 9.63 -8.53
CA GLU A 334 9.98 10.21 -9.81
C GLU A 334 10.63 9.17 -10.73
N ASP A 335 10.65 9.48 -12.02
CA ASP A 335 11.63 8.91 -12.95
C ASP A 335 13.01 9.51 -12.64
N VAL A 336 13.98 8.65 -12.38
CA VAL A 336 15.34 9.03 -11.98
C VAL A 336 16.09 9.74 -13.11
N MET A 337 15.69 9.51 -14.35
CA MET A 337 16.30 10.14 -15.52
C MET A 337 15.60 11.47 -15.91
N ASN A 338 14.52 11.84 -15.22
CA ASN A 338 13.76 13.08 -15.41
C ASN A 338 13.42 13.35 -16.88
N THR A 339 12.98 12.31 -17.59
CA THR A 339 12.81 12.35 -19.06
C THR A 339 11.59 13.16 -19.52
N ASN A 340 10.78 13.73 -18.61
CA ASN A 340 9.49 14.40 -18.86
C ASN A 340 8.41 13.55 -19.57
N THR A 341 8.78 12.36 -20.04
CA THR A 341 7.91 11.29 -20.52
C THR A 341 7.82 10.26 -19.42
N PHE A 342 6.65 10.08 -18.82
CA PHE A 342 6.54 9.16 -17.71
C PHE A 342 6.84 7.73 -18.20
N SER A 343 7.53 6.97 -17.36
CA SER A 343 8.51 5.98 -17.78
C SER A 343 7.91 4.74 -18.52
N SER A 344 8.58 4.31 -19.61
CA SER A 344 8.39 3.01 -20.30
C SER A 344 9.38 1.93 -19.79
N SER A 345 9.33 0.70 -20.33
CA SER A 345 10.26 -0.39 -19.98
C SER A 345 11.74 0.05 -20.02
N TYR A 346 12.54 -0.49 -19.10
CA TYR A 346 13.98 -0.24 -18.91
C TYR A 346 14.38 1.11 -18.31
N ASN A 347 13.41 1.84 -17.76
CA ASN A 347 13.69 3.03 -16.97
C ASN A 347 13.93 2.71 -15.50
N SER A 348 14.52 3.68 -14.81
CA SER A 348 14.80 3.60 -13.37
C SER A 348 13.90 4.57 -12.62
N ILE A 349 13.25 4.09 -11.57
CA ILE A 349 12.33 4.90 -10.75
C ILE A 349 12.83 4.98 -9.31
N LEU A 350 12.60 6.14 -8.69
CA LEU A 350 12.90 6.36 -7.29
C LEU A 350 11.68 5.99 -6.46
N LEU A 351 11.89 5.12 -5.48
CA LEU A 351 10.90 4.64 -4.53
C LEU A 351 11.31 5.08 -3.12
N ASN A 352 10.35 5.36 -2.24
CA ASN A 352 10.64 5.29 -0.81
C ASN A 352 10.83 3.82 -0.39
N LYS A 353 11.46 3.57 0.76
CA LYS A 353 11.71 2.19 1.21
C LYS A 353 10.43 1.46 1.64
N GLY A 354 9.31 2.14 1.87
CA GLY A 354 8.11 1.53 2.44
C GLY A 354 8.23 1.29 3.95
N ALA A 355 7.37 0.45 4.53
CA ALA A 355 7.30 0.22 5.98
C ALA A 355 8.19 -0.94 6.49
N THR A 356 8.40 -0.96 7.83
CA THR A 356 8.97 -2.04 8.66
C THR A 356 10.41 -2.43 8.38
N ASP A 357 10.67 -3.16 7.29
CA ASP A 357 12.01 -3.67 6.90
C ASP A 357 12.55 -2.99 5.64
N GLY A 358 11.66 -2.29 4.93
CA GLY A 358 11.94 -1.60 3.69
C GLY A 358 12.26 -2.52 2.50
N LEU A 359 12.13 -1.97 1.29
CA LEU A 359 12.63 -2.59 0.07
C LEU A 359 14.13 -2.91 0.19
N LYS A 360 14.54 -4.07 -0.34
CA LYS A 360 15.92 -4.56 -0.30
C LYS A 360 16.52 -4.64 -1.70
N LEU A 361 17.84 -4.47 -1.80
CA LEU A 361 18.62 -4.73 -3.00
C LEU A 361 18.30 -6.13 -3.57
N GLY A 362 17.88 -6.21 -4.83
CA GLY A 362 17.46 -7.44 -5.49
C GLY A 362 15.97 -7.80 -5.33
N ALA A 363 15.22 -7.10 -4.49
CA ALA A 363 13.80 -7.38 -4.29
C ALA A 363 13.00 -7.13 -5.57
N GLU A 364 12.22 -8.13 -5.97
CA GLU A 364 11.26 -8.04 -7.08
C GLU A 364 10.03 -7.22 -6.66
N VAL A 365 9.63 -6.28 -7.52
CA VAL A 365 8.51 -5.37 -7.27
C VAL A 365 7.53 -5.35 -8.45
N ILE A 366 6.26 -5.22 -8.11
CA ILE A 366 5.14 -5.03 -9.01
C ILE A 366 4.69 -3.58 -8.90
N LEU A 367 4.56 -2.93 -10.04
CA LEU A 367 4.08 -1.55 -10.15
C LEU A 367 2.60 -1.55 -10.51
N TYR A 368 1.85 -0.72 -9.80
CA TYR A 368 0.42 -0.59 -9.99
C TYR A 368 -0.03 0.85 -9.73
N GLU A 369 -1.10 1.26 -10.39
CA GLU A 369 -1.83 2.46 -10.04
C GLU A 369 -2.77 2.10 -8.88
N PRO A 370 -2.71 2.79 -7.73
CA PRO A 370 -3.63 2.56 -6.64
C PRO A 370 -5.06 2.97 -7.04
N GLU A 371 -6.03 2.51 -6.25
CA GLU A 371 -7.42 2.92 -6.42
C GLU A 371 -7.53 4.46 -6.37
N SER A 372 -8.26 5.04 -7.32
CA SER A 372 -8.50 6.48 -7.38
C SER A 372 -9.99 6.77 -7.59
N ARG A 373 -10.37 8.05 -7.59
CA ARG A 373 -11.76 8.48 -7.86
C ARG A 373 -11.77 9.54 -8.92
N THR A 374 -12.62 9.37 -9.93
CA THR A 374 -12.89 10.38 -10.96
C THR A 374 -14.38 10.57 -11.08
N ASP A 375 -14.85 11.81 -10.97
CA ASP A 375 -16.28 12.17 -11.01
C ASP A 375 -17.15 11.40 -10.01
N GLY A 376 -16.57 11.05 -8.85
CA GLY A 376 -17.26 10.28 -7.80
C GLY A 376 -17.28 8.77 -8.03
N PHE A 377 -16.78 8.26 -9.16
CA PHE A 377 -16.68 6.82 -9.44
C PHE A 377 -15.31 6.28 -9.00
N PRO A 378 -15.27 5.15 -8.27
CA PRO A 378 -14.02 4.47 -7.95
C PRO A 378 -13.40 3.89 -9.22
N ILE A 379 -12.12 4.17 -9.45
CA ILE A 379 -11.30 3.55 -10.48
C ILE A 379 -10.48 2.46 -9.77
N PRO A 380 -10.66 1.18 -10.13
CA PRO A 380 -9.95 0.09 -9.47
C PRO A 380 -8.45 0.17 -9.73
N PRO A 381 -7.63 -0.37 -8.83
CA PRO A 381 -6.19 -0.39 -9.00
C PRO A 381 -5.81 -1.23 -10.22
N LYS A 382 -4.74 -0.79 -10.88
CA LYS A 382 -4.37 -1.28 -12.22
C LYS A 382 -2.93 -1.69 -12.25
N TYR A 383 -2.63 -2.89 -12.74
CA TYR A 383 -1.25 -3.30 -12.98
C TYR A 383 -0.61 -2.40 -14.04
N ILE A 384 0.60 -1.91 -13.75
CA ILE A 384 1.39 -1.08 -14.66
C ILE A 384 2.57 -1.88 -15.20
N GLY A 385 3.35 -2.50 -14.32
CA GLY A 385 4.62 -3.08 -14.71
C GLY A 385 5.31 -3.89 -13.62
N TYR A 386 6.52 -4.33 -13.94
CA TYR A 386 7.33 -5.19 -13.08
C TYR A 386 8.79 -4.79 -13.16
N GLY A 387 9.49 -4.92 -12.03
CA GLY A 387 10.89 -4.52 -11.90
C GLY A 387 11.57 -5.13 -10.70
N PHE A 388 12.78 -4.67 -10.42
CA PHE A 388 13.50 -5.05 -9.22
C PHE A 388 14.38 -3.90 -8.72
N VAL A 389 14.63 -3.89 -7.41
CA VAL A 389 15.48 -2.89 -6.75
C VAL A 389 16.94 -3.21 -7.02
N TYR A 390 17.72 -2.20 -7.46
CA TYR A 390 19.15 -2.37 -7.74
C TYR A 390 20.06 -1.36 -7.04
N ARG A 391 19.48 -0.38 -6.33
CA ARG A 391 20.18 0.51 -5.39
C ARG A 391 19.27 0.85 -4.22
N GLU A 392 19.87 1.17 -3.07
CA GLU A 392 19.13 1.59 -1.87
C GLU A 392 19.94 2.58 -1.02
N SER A 393 19.22 3.38 -0.25
CA SER A 393 19.71 4.15 0.88
C SER A 393 18.89 3.80 2.12
N ASN A 394 19.02 4.55 3.21
CA ASN A 394 18.27 4.35 4.44
C ASN A 394 16.76 4.49 4.22
N ASN A 395 16.35 5.46 3.40
CA ASN A 395 14.94 5.83 3.22
C ASN A 395 14.41 5.61 1.80
N TYR A 396 15.28 5.36 0.82
CA TYR A 396 14.90 5.26 -0.59
C TYR A 396 15.51 4.05 -1.29
N SER A 397 14.97 3.74 -2.46
CA SER A 397 15.44 2.68 -3.33
C SER A 397 15.27 3.08 -4.78
N ILE A 398 16.17 2.60 -5.64
CA ILE A 398 16.02 2.74 -7.08
C ILE A 398 15.70 1.35 -7.64
N ALA A 399 14.59 1.26 -8.36
CA ALA A 399 14.19 0.07 -9.07
C ALA A 399 14.32 0.28 -10.58
N ILE A 400 14.76 -0.76 -11.29
CA ILE A 400 14.67 -0.82 -12.74
C ILE A 400 13.35 -1.47 -13.11
N ILE A 401 12.67 -0.91 -14.10
CA ILE A 401 11.47 -1.48 -14.68
C ILE A 401 11.90 -2.39 -15.82
N VAL A 402 11.57 -3.67 -15.71
CA VAL A 402 11.92 -4.66 -16.74
C VAL A 402 10.84 -4.70 -17.82
N ASN A 403 9.59 -4.49 -17.42
CA ASN A 403 8.45 -4.47 -18.32
C ASN A 403 7.41 -3.49 -17.79
N SER A 404 6.91 -2.60 -18.65
CA SER A 404 5.74 -1.79 -18.38
C SER A 404 4.72 -1.95 -19.50
N LEU A 405 3.47 -2.15 -19.13
CA LEU A 405 2.33 -2.14 -20.06
C LEU A 405 1.78 -0.74 -20.27
N GLN A 406 2.07 0.18 -19.34
CA GLN A 406 1.53 1.53 -19.27
C GLN A 406 2.56 2.53 -18.74
N GLU A 407 2.20 3.79 -18.77
CA GLU A 407 3.01 4.87 -18.23
C GLU A 407 3.07 4.82 -16.69
N ILE A 408 4.25 5.03 -16.10
CA ILE A 408 4.44 5.06 -14.64
C ILE A 408 4.50 6.51 -14.16
N THR A 409 3.44 6.92 -13.47
CA THR A 409 3.23 8.27 -12.95
C THR A 409 3.67 8.41 -11.49
N SER A 410 3.70 9.63 -10.94
CA SER A 410 3.91 9.87 -9.50
C SER A 410 2.76 9.40 -8.60
N SER A 411 1.58 9.10 -9.17
CA SER A 411 0.50 8.43 -8.44
C SER A 411 0.71 6.92 -8.33
N SER A 412 1.69 6.35 -9.07
CA SER A 412 1.95 4.92 -9.07
C SER A 412 2.58 4.46 -7.77
N MET A 413 2.35 3.19 -7.44
CA MET A 413 2.94 2.52 -6.28
C MET A 413 3.65 1.24 -6.71
N ALA A 414 4.55 0.77 -5.84
CA ALA A 414 5.23 -0.50 -5.95
C ALA A 414 4.85 -1.40 -4.77
N THR A 415 4.65 -2.69 -5.02
CA THR A 415 4.51 -3.71 -3.97
C THR A 415 5.50 -4.84 -4.20
N THR A 416 6.04 -5.41 -3.13
CA THR A 416 6.91 -6.59 -3.25
C THR A 416 6.14 -7.81 -3.73
N ARG A 417 6.86 -8.68 -4.46
CA ARG A 417 6.39 -10.01 -4.84
C ARG A 417 6.65 -10.99 -3.69
N LEU A 418 5.66 -11.83 -3.37
CA LEU A 418 5.71 -12.83 -2.28
C LEU A 418 6.15 -14.22 -2.75
#